data_AF-A0A022W8A8-F1
#
_entry.id   AF-A0A022W8A8-F1
#
_cell.length_a   1.000
_cell.length_b   1.000
_cell.length_c   1.000
_cell.angle_alpha   90.00
_cell.angle_beta   90.00
_cell.angle_gamma   90.00
#
_symmetry.space_group_name_H-M   'P 1'
#
loop_
_entity.id
_entity.type
_entity.pdbx_description
1 polymer ?
#
loop_
_entity_poly.entity_id
_entity_poly.type
_entity_poly.pdbx_seq_one_letter_code
_entity_poly.pdbx_strand_id
1 'polypeptide(L)'
;MTLFCKTVAERTRPGQRQDIEEKSYTFHVYGRSEGIAGVIISDADYPALVAHQLLSKIVDEFLVKHPRTSFIGKEIGGPLDFPELKEYIVKYQDPTQADSIMKIQKELDETKIVLHKTIESVLERGEKIDSLVAKSDGLSAQSKMFYGQAKKQNSCCVVM
;
A
#
# COMPACT_ATOMS: atom_id res chain seq x y z
N MET A 1 -4.13 -1.05 10.04
CA MET A 1 -3.81 -0.71 8.64
C MET A 1 -2.94 -1.76 7.95
N THR A 2 -2.12 -2.51 8.68
CA THR A 2 -1.23 -3.55 8.12
C THR A 2 -1.97 -4.70 7.41
N LEU A 3 -3.17 -5.07 7.86
CA LEU A 3 -4.01 -6.08 7.18
C LEU A 3 -4.32 -5.68 5.74
N PHE A 4 -4.78 -4.45 5.53
CA PHE A 4 -5.14 -3.96 4.20
C PHE A 4 -3.92 -3.84 3.29
N CYS A 5 -2.79 -3.37 3.81
CA CYS A 5 -1.53 -3.34 3.07
C CYS A 5 -1.12 -4.74 2.62
N LYS A 6 -1.22 -5.74 3.51
CA LYS A 6 -0.92 -7.14 3.21
C LYS A 6 -1.85 -7.69 2.13
N THR A 7 -3.16 -7.53 2.30
CA THR A 7 -4.15 -8.00 1.32
C THR A 7 -3.91 -7.38 -0.05
N VAL A 8 -3.72 -6.08 -0.13
CA VAL A 8 -3.49 -5.41 -1.41
C VAL A 8 -2.16 -5.84 -2.04
N ALA A 9 -1.09 -5.97 -1.25
CA ALA A 9 0.19 -6.46 -1.73
C ALA A 9 0.10 -7.87 -2.31
N GLU A 10 -0.59 -8.80 -1.62
CA GLU A 10 -0.80 -10.19 -2.08
C GLU A 10 -1.67 -10.28 -3.34
N ARG A 11 -2.56 -9.31 -3.57
CA ARG A 11 -3.46 -9.26 -4.72
C ARG A 11 -2.89 -8.47 -5.90
N THR A 12 -1.75 -7.80 -5.73
CA THR A 12 -1.09 -7.04 -6.81
C THR A 12 -0.17 -7.95 -7.59
N ARG A 13 -0.35 -8.01 -8.91
CA ARG A 13 0.50 -8.86 -9.77
C ARG A 13 1.89 -8.26 -9.94
N PRO A 14 2.93 -9.09 -10.18
CA PRO A 14 4.26 -8.58 -10.50
C PRO A 14 4.23 -7.72 -11.77
N GLY A 15 4.90 -6.57 -11.73
CA GLY A 15 4.90 -5.54 -12.79
C GLY A 15 3.69 -4.61 -12.76
N GLN A 16 2.71 -4.83 -11.88
CA GLN A 16 1.48 -4.04 -11.83
C GLN A 16 1.59 -2.87 -10.85
N ARG A 17 1.01 -1.73 -11.24
CA ARG A 17 0.75 -0.59 -10.37
C ARG A 17 -0.75 -0.41 -10.17
N GLN A 18 -1.15 -0.13 -8.94
CA GLN A 18 -2.54 0.04 -8.57
C GLN A 18 -2.72 1.19 -7.60
N ASP A 19 -3.80 1.94 -7.76
CA ASP A 19 -4.29 2.92 -6.80
C ASP A 19 -5.64 2.45 -6.27
N ILE A 20 -5.79 2.42 -4.95
CA ILE A 20 -7.04 2.02 -4.30
C ILE A 20 -7.50 3.15 -3.41
N GLU A 21 -8.58 3.79 -3.80
CA GLU A 21 -9.24 4.83 -3.02
C GLU A 21 -10.08 4.16 -1.92
N GLU A 22 -9.95 4.63 -0.68
CA GLU A 22 -10.80 4.21 0.43
C GLU A 22 -11.09 5.43 1.30
N LYS A 23 -12.29 6.00 1.10
CA LYS A 23 -12.76 7.22 1.79
C LYS A 23 -11.87 8.43 1.48
N SER A 24 -11.02 8.83 2.42
CA SER A 24 -10.14 10.00 2.32
C SER A 24 -8.68 9.62 2.05
N TYR A 25 -8.38 8.32 1.97
CA TYR A 25 -7.04 7.81 1.78
C TYR A 25 -6.91 7.08 0.45
N THR A 26 -5.73 7.16 -0.15
CA THR A 26 -5.36 6.40 -1.35
C THR A 26 -4.20 5.48 -1.03
N PHE A 27 -4.34 4.22 -1.42
CA PHE A 27 -3.29 3.21 -1.33
C PHE A 27 -2.62 3.10 -2.70
N HIS A 28 -1.40 3.59 -2.79
CA HIS A 28 -0.55 3.47 -3.97
C HIS A 28 0.27 2.19 -3.83
N VAL A 29 0.16 1.28 -4.80
CA VAL A 29 0.81 -0.03 -4.74
C VAL A 29 1.61 -0.31 -6.00
N TYR A 30 2.80 -0.87 -5.80
CA TYR A 30 3.65 -1.35 -6.87
C TYR A 30 4.13 -2.77 -6.57
N GLY A 31 3.64 -3.73 -7.34
CA GLY A 31 4.13 -5.11 -7.32
C GLY A 31 5.32 -5.24 -8.25
N ARG A 32 6.50 -5.54 -7.71
CA ARG A 32 7.73 -5.69 -8.49
C ARG A 32 7.90 -7.13 -8.98
N SER A 33 8.50 -7.31 -10.16
CA SER A 33 8.81 -8.63 -10.76
C SER A 33 9.67 -9.54 -9.87
N GLU A 34 10.48 -8.94 -9.01
CA GLU A 34 11.45 -9.57 -8.13
C GLU A 34 10.77 -10.21 -6.89
N GLY A 35 9.44 -10.15 -6.80
CA GLY A 35 8.67 -10.84 -5.77
C GLY A 35 8.46 -10.02 -4.49
N ILE A 36 8.54 -8.69 -4.60
CA ILE A 36 8.22 -7.75 -3.51
C ILE A 36 7.12 -6.79 -3.96
N ALA A 37 6.39 -6.24 -3.01
CA ALA A 37 5.43 -5.18 -3.27
C ALA A 37 5.65 -4.01 -2.30
N GLY A 38 5.65 -2.79 -2.85
CA GLY A 38 5.66 -1.56 -2.07
C GLY A 38 4.25 -1.00 -1.95
N VAL A 39 3.90 -0.49 -0.77
CA VAL A 39 2.63 0.20 -0.51
C VAL A 39 2.92 1.54 0.16
N ILE A 40 2.38 2.62 -0.39
CA ILE A 40 2.31 3.94 0.23
C ILE A 40 0.84 4.28 0.45
N ILE A 41 0.52 4.85 1.62
CA ILE A 41 -0.81 5.36 1.92
C ILE A 41 -0.67 6.86 2.12
N SER A 42 -1.46 7.62 1.38
CA SER A 42 -1.54 9.08 1.50
C SER A 42 -2.98 9.53 1.59
N ASP A 43 -3.18 10.80 1.92
CA ASP A 43 -4.45 11.47 1.68
C ASP A 43 -4.72 11.56 0.17
N ALA A 44 -5.99 11.70 -0.20
CA ALA A 44 -6.42 11.70 -1.60
C ALA A 44 -5.95 12.92 -2.41
N ASP A 45 -5.54 14.00 -1.74
CA ASP A 45 -4.99 15.21 -2.36
C ASP A 45 -3.48 15.11 -2.64
N TYR A 46 -2.79 14.10 -2.09
CA TYR A 46 -1.39 13.88 -2.38
C TYR A 46 -1.20 13.40 -3.84
N PRO A 47 -0.25 13.97 -4.61
CA PRO A 47 -0.09 13.61 -6.01
C PRO A 47 0.29 12.13 -6.21
N ALA A 48 -0.61 11.36 -6.83
CA ALA A 48 -0.41 9.92 -7.07
C ALA A 48 0.88 9.60 -7.84
N LEU A 49 1.25 10.46 -8.79
CA LEU A 49 2.49 10.30 -9.56
C LEU A 49 3.72 10.37 -8.65
N VAL A 50 3.74 11.30 -7.70
CA VAL A 50 4.84 11.43 -6.74
C VAL A 50 4.91 10.21 -5.83
N ALA A 51 3.76 9.71 -5.37
CA ALA A 51 3.71 8.48 -4.58
C ALA A 51 4.29 7.27 -5.35
N HIS A 52 3.97 7.13 -6.64
CA HIS A 52 4.50 6.05 -7.47
C HIS A 52 5.98 6.20 -7.81
N GLN A 53 6.48 7.42 -8.00
CA GLN A 53 7.91 7.69 -8.15
C GLN A 53 8.68 7.30 -6.87
N LEU A 54 8.16 7.72 -5.71
CA LEU A 54 8.74 7.37 -4.42
C LEU A 54 8.72 5.85 -4.19
N LEU A 55 7.62 5.18 -4.54
CA LEU A 55 7.52 3.71 -4.50
C LEU A 55 8.63 3.05 -5.32
N SER A 56 8.86 3.50 -6.56
CA SER A 56 9.94 2.94 -7.39
C SER A 56 11.29 3.07 -6.71
N LYS A 57 11.63 4.28 -6.23
CA LYS A 57 12.89 4.56 -5.54
C LYS A 57 13.08 3.66 -4.32
N ILE A 58 12.06 3.55 -3.45
CA ILE A 58 12.10 2.71 -2.25
C ILE A 58 12.33 1.25 -2.62
N VAL A 59 11.56 0.75 -3.59
CA VAL A 59 11.60 -0.64 -4.03
C VAL A 59 12.94 -0.99 -4.72
N ASP A 60 13.55 -0.06 -5.44
CA ASP A 60 14.89 -0.16 -6.03
C ASP A 60 15.98 -0.22 -4.97
N GLU A 61 16.03 0.77 -4.09
CA GLU A 61 17.05 0.81 -3.04
C GLU A 61 16.93 -0.36 -2.07
N PHE A 62 15.71 -0.79 -1.77
CA PHE A 62 15.48 -1.96 -0.94
C PHE A 62 16.07 -3.22 -1.57
N LEU A 63 15.89 -3.45 -2.87
CA LEU A 63 16.47 -4.62 -3.54
C LEU A 63 17.98 -4.55 -3.72
N VAL A 64 18.55 -3.34 -3.80
CA VAL A 64 20.00 -3.15 -3.79
C VAL A 64 20.57 -3.56 -2.43
N LYS A 65 19.94 -3.15 -1.33
CA LYS A 65 20.38 -3.44 0.05
C LYS A 65 20.09 -4.87 0.46
N HIS A 66 18.94 -5.39 0.06
CA HIS A 66 18.46 -6.74 0.34
C HIS A 66 18.15 -7.44 -0.98
N PRO A 67 19.13 -8.08 -1.64
CA PRO A 67 18.89 -8.83 -2.87
C PRO A 67 17.86 -9.92 -2.67
N ARG A 68 17.10 -10.28 -3.72
CA ARG A 68 16.03 -11.31 -3.66
C ARG A 68 16.45 -12.62 -2.96
N THR A 69 17.69 -13.05 -3.14
CA THR A 69 18.27 -14.26 -2.53
C THR A 69 18.44 -14.18 -1.01
N SER A 70 18.41 -12.98 -0.43
CA SER A 70 18.56 -12.76 1.01
C SER A 70 17.29 -13.11 1.79
N PHE A 71 16.11 -12.99 1.17
CA PHE A 71 14.82 -13.06 1.86
C PHE A 71 13.83 -14.09 1.27
N ILE A 72 14.02 -14.56 0.03
CA ILE A 72 13.15 -15.60 -0.53
C ILE A 72 13.54 -16.99 -0.01
N GLY A 73 12.54 -17.76 0.44
CA GLY A 73 12.71 -19.14 0.88
C GLY A 73 13.37 -19.30 2.25
N LYS A 74 13.58 -18.19 2.96
CA LYS A 74 14.04 -18.17 4.35
C LYS A 74 12.91 -17.68 5.25
N GLU A 75 12.78 -18.31 6.41
CA GLU A 75 12.00 -17.76 7.52
C GLU A 75 12.68 -16.45 7.96
N ILE A 76 12.16 -15.32 7.50
CA ILE A 76 12.64 -14.02 7.94
C ILE A 76 12.08 -13.82 9.35
N GLY A 77 12.94 -13.92 10.37
CA GLY A 77 12.57 -13.83 11.79
C GLY A 77 12.09 -12.44 12.25
N GLY A 78 11.74 -11.53 11.32
CA GLY A 78 11.30 -10.17 11.63
C GLY A 78 11.42 -9.21 10.44
N PRO A 79 11.12 -7.92 10.66
CA PRO A 79 11.30 -6.87 9.65
C PRO A 79 12.76 -6.75 9.21
N LEU A 80 12.99 -6.55 7.91
CA LEU A 80 14.31 -6.23 7.38
C LEU A 80 14.63 -4.76 7.63
N ASP A 81 15.89 -4.46 7.97
CA ASP A 81 16.31 -3.11 8.29
C ASP A 81 16.36 -2.21 7.05
N PHE A 82 15.64 -1.10 7.09
CA PHE A 82 15.59 -0.10 6.03
C PHE A 82 15.35 1.30 6.65
N PRO A 83 16.34 1.86 7.37
CA PRO A 83 16.21 3.11 8.12
C PRO A 83 15.86 4.31 7.23
N GLU A 84 16.27 4.29 5.97
CA GLU A 84 16.01 5.33 4.97
C GLU A 84 14.51 5.64 4.82
N LEU A 85 13.65 4.65 5.08
CA LEU A 85 12.19 4.82 5.06
C LEU A 85 11.70 5.91 6.03
N LYS A 86 12.36 6.06 7.19
CA LYS A 86 12.02 7.08 8.19
C LYS A 86 12.37 8.49 7.72
N GLU A 87 13.41 8.62 6.90
CA GLU A 87 13.78 9.91 6.32
C GLU A 87 12.86 10.25 5.16
N TYR A 88 12.55 9.27 4.31
CA TYR A 88 11.67 9.44 3.16
C TYR A 88 10.26 9.83 3.54
N ILE A 89 9.68 9.20 4.57
CA ILE A 89 8.32 9.54 4.99
C ILE A 89 8.20 11.01 5.45
N VAL A 90 9.27 11.59 6.01
CA VAL A 90 9.30 13.00 6.43
C VAL A 90 9.60 13.91 5.24
N LYS A 91 10.61 13.58 4.44
CA LYS A 91 11.06 14.41 3.31
C LYS A 91 9.97 14.60 2.25
N TYR A 92 9.25 13.54 1.91
CA TYR A 92 8.22 13.56 0.88
C TYR A 92 6.82 13.87 1.42
N GLN A 93 6.70 14.43 2.62
CA GLN A 93 5.47 15.15 2.98
C GLN A 93 5.25 16.36 2.05
N ASP A 94 6.35 16.97 1.60
CA ASP A 94 6.34 17.98 0.55
C ASP A 94 6.56 17.30 -0.82
N PRO A 95 5.53 17.23 -1.69
CA PRO A 95 5.63 16.56 -2.97
C PRO A 95 6.62 17.26 -3.93
N THR A 96 6.97 18.53 -3.71
CA THR A 96 7.93 19.25 -4.56
C THR A 96 9.37 18.72 -4.40
N GLN A 97 9.67 18.03 -3.29
CA GLN A 97 10.97 17.39 -3.07
C GLN A 97 11.23 16.19 -3.99
N ALA A 98 10.20 15.76 -4.75
CA ALA A 98 10.26 14.67 -5.71
C ALA A 98 11.02 15.00 -7.00
N ASP A 99 11.43 16.25 -7.22
CA ASP A 99 12.24 16.67 -8.37
C ASP A 99 13.51 15.81 -8.55
N SER A 100 14.08 15.35 -7.43
CA SER A 100 15.24 14.44 -7.41
C SER A 100 14.96 13.03 -7.96
N ILE A 101 13.69 12.65 -8.14
CA ILE A 101 13.23 11.34 -8.62
C ILE A 101 12.67 11.41 -10.06
N MET A 102 12.63 12.59 -10.70
CA MET A 102 12.05 12.78 -12.04
C MET A 102 12.64 11.87 -13.14
N LYS A 103 13.85 11.32 -12.97
CA LYS A 103 14.42 10.37 -13.94
C LYS A 103 13.59 9.08 -14.10
N ILE A 104 12.80 8.71 -13.08
CA ILE A 104 11.94 7.52 -13.08
C ILE A 104 10.63 7.76 -13.87
N GLN A 105 10.32 9.02 -14.20
CA GLN A 105 9.09 9.42 -14.91
C GLN A 105 8.85 8.62 -16.19
N LYS A 106 9.91 8.38 -16.98
CA LYS A 106 9.78 7.70 -18.28
C LYS A 106 9.25 6.27 -18.17
N GLU A 107 9.63 5.55 -17.11
CA GLU A 107 9.14 4.18 -16.86
C GLU A 107 7.68 4.18 -16.36
N LEU A 108 7.28 5.23 -15.64
CA LEU A 108 5.91 5.39 -15.16
C LEU A 108 4.95 5.75 -16.28
N ASP A 109 5.37 6.57 -17.24
CA ASP A 109 4.52 6.99 -18.37
C ASP A 109 4.13 5.78 -19.26
N GLU A 110 4.99 4.77 -19.35
CA GLU A 110 4.72 3.52 -20.05
C GLU A 110 3.88 2.52 -19.21
N THR A 111 3.86 2.69 -17.88
CA THR A 111 3.18 1.78 -16.96
C THR A 111 1.75 2.25 -16.67
N LYS A 112 0.76 1.49 -17.13
CA LYS A 112 -0.64 1.75 -16.80
C LYS A 112 -0.91 1.51 -15.30
N ILE A 113 -1.24 2.58 -14.57
CA ILE A 113 -1.74 2.50 -13.19
C ILE A 113 -3.23 2.12 -13.22
N VAL A 114 -3.60 1.05 -12.51
CA VAL A 114 -4.98 0.59 -12.41
C VAL A 114 -5.65 1.23 -11.21
N LEU A 115 -6.72 2.00 -11.44
CA LEU A 115 -7.47 2.65 -10.36
C LEU A 115 -8.65 1.79 -9.89
N HIS A 116 -8.74 1.64 -8.58
CA HIS A 116 -9.79 0.96 -7.84
C HIS A 116 -10.47 1.96 -6.90
N LYS A 117 -11.79 2.10 -6.98
CA LYS A 117 -12.54 3.09 -6.18
C LYS A 117 -12.74 2.71 -4.72
N THR A 118 -12.67 1.42 -4.40
CA THR A 118 -12.86 0.88 -3.05
C THR A 118 -11.98 -0.32 -2.85
N ILE A 119 -11.59 -0.60 -1.60
CA ILE A 119 -10.81 -1.79 -1.29
C ILE A 119 -11.56 -3.10 -1.60
N GLU A 120 -12.90 -3.06 -1.58
CA GLU A 120 -13.76 -4.19 -1.96
C GLU A 120 -13.53 -4.62 -3.43
N SER A 121 -13.18 -3.69 -4.31
CA SER A 121 -12.93 -4.00 -5.72
C SER A 121 -11.66 -4.81 -5.97
N VAL A 122 -10.78 -4.92 -4.96
CA VAL A 122 -9.57 -5.74 -4.99
C VAL A 122 -9.83 -7.12 -4.35
N LEU A 123 -10.97 -7.30 -3.67
CA LEU A 123 -11.36 -8.56 -3.05
C LEU A 123 -11.97 -9.52 -4.07
N GLU A 124 -11.91 -10.83 -3.76
CA GLU A 124 -12.57 -11.83 -4.57
C GLU A 124 -14.09 -11.77 -4.44
N ARG A 125 -14.80 -12.26 -5.46
CA ARG A 125 -16.27 -12.27 -5.48
C ARG A 125 -16.79 -13.09 -4.28
N GLY A 126 -17.50 -12.42 -3.37
CA GLY A 126 -18.09 -13.04 -2.17
C GLY A 126 -17.23 -12.93 -0.92
N GLU A 127 -16.02 -12.39 -1.01
CA GLU A 127 -15.18 -12.07 0.14
C GLU A 127 -15.58 -10.70 0.71
N LYS A 128 -15.80 -10.65 2.04
CA LYS A 128 -16.17 -9.42 2.74
C LYS A 128 -15.03 -8.97 3.63
N ILE A 129 -14.79 -7.65 3.69
CA ILE A 129 -13.81 -7.04 4.61
C ILE A 129 -14.02 -7.50 6.05
N ASP A 130 -15.28 -7.59 6.49
CA ASP A 130 -15.60 -8.01 7.87
C ASP A 130 -15.07 -9.43 8.18
N SER A 131 -15.13 -10.33 7.21
CA SER A 131 -14.61 -11.69 7.33
C SER A 131 -13.08 -11.69 7.44
N LEU A 132 -12.40 -10.82 6.68
CA LEU A 132 -10.96 -10.65 6.74
C LEU A 132 -10.50 -10.07 8.09
N VAL A 133 -11.20 -9.06 8.60
CA VAL A 133 -10.91 -8.47 9.91
C VAL A 133 -11.12 -9.48 11.04
N ALA A 134 -12.19 -10.28 10.99
CA ALA A 134 -12.45 -11.30 11.98
C ALA A 134 -11.34 -12.37 12.03
N LYS A 135 -10.92 -12.86 10.84
CA LYS A 135 -9.89 -13.90 10.68
C LYS A 135 -8.45 -13.40 10.85
N SER A 136 -8.21 -12.09 10.88
CA SER A 136 -6.86 -11.55 10.97
C SER A 136 -6.28 -11.68 12.38
N ASP A 137 -5.22 -12.47 12.54
CA ASP A 137 -4.45 -12.54 13.79
C ASP A 137 -3.51 -11.33 13.98
N GLY A 138 -3.30 -10.55 12.92
CA GLY A 138 -2.46 -9.34 12.93
C GLY A 138 -3.16 -8.07 13.44
N LEU A 139 -4.43 -8.15 13.84
CA LEU A 139 -5.16 -7.04 14.45
C LEU A 139 -5.42 -7.37 15.92
N SER A 140 -5.03 -6.46 16.81
CA SER A 140 -5.37 -6.59 18.23
C SER A 140 -6.88 -6.60 18.42
N ALA A 141 -7.35 -7.24 19.50
CA ALA A 141 -8.78 -7.27 19.84
C ALA A 141 -9.38 -5.86 19.93
N GLN A 142 -8.61 -4.89 20.42
CA GLN A 142 -9.00 -3.48 20.47
C GLN A 142 -9.20 -2.88 19.07
N SER A 143 -8.29 -3.13 18.13
CA SER A 143 -8.43 -2.66 16.74
C SER A 143 -9.64 -3.28 16.02
N LYS A 144 -9.94 -4.56 16.28
CA LYS A 144 -11.15 -5.23 15.76
C LYS A 144 -12.43 -4.58 16.31
N MET A 145 -12.45 -4.26 17.62
CA MET A 145 -13.58 -3.55 18.23
C MET A 145 -13.75 -2.13 17.67
N PHE A 146 -12.66 -1.37 17.49
CA PHE A 146 -12.69 -0.03 16.90
C PHE A 146 -13.27 -0.05 15.48
N TYR A 147 -12.86 -1.01 14.65
CA TYR A 147 -13.43 -1.18 13.30
C TYR A 147 -14.95 -1.43 13.36
N GLY A 148 -15.40 -2.32 14.24
CA GLY A 148 -16.82 -2.60 14.44
C GLY A 148 -17.63 -1.40 14.93
N GLN A 149 -17.09 -0.64 15.89
CA GLN A 149 -17.73 0.57 16.41
C GLN A 149 -17.78 1.68 15.36
N ALA A 150 -16.68 1.95 14.65
CA ALA A 150 -16.64 2.95 13.58
C ALA A 150 -17.63 2.62 12.46
N LYS A 151 -17.78 1.34 12.09
CA LYS A 151 -18.78 0.90 11.11
C LYS A 151 -20.21 1.15 11.61
N LYS A 152 -20.50 0.83 12.87
CA LYS A 152 -21.82 1.11 13.49
C LYS A 152 -22.11 2.61 13.54
N GLN A 153 -21.14 3.43 13.91
CA GLN A 153 -21.27 4.88 13.98
C GLN A 153 -21.54 5.52 12.60
N ASN A 154 -20.97 4.93 11.53
CA ASN A 154 -21.21 5.35 10.15
C ASN A 154 -22.45 4.69 9.51
N SER A 155 -23.22 3.88 10.25
CA SER A 155 -24.39 3.16 9.73
C SER A 155 -25.73 3.83 10.06
N CYS A 156 -25.72 5.00 10.69
CA CYS A 156 -26.96 5.69 11.07
C CYS A 156 -27.50 6.63 9.98
N CYS A 157 -28.67 6.24 9.47
CA CYS A 157 -29.74 7.05 8.88
C CYS A 157 -29.49 7.65 7.49
N VAL A 158 -29.93 6.92 6.46
CA VAL A 158 -30.61 7.57 5.32
C VAL A 158 -31.84 8.23 5.92
N VAL A 159 -31.77 9.54 6.18
CA VAL A 159 -32.98 10.31 6.43
C VAL A 159 -33.71 10.36 5.09
N MET A 160 -34.86 9.68 5.07
CA MET A 160 -35.80 9.68 3.95
C MET A 160 -36.38 11.07 3.73
#